data_AF-A0A9E3MGC3-F1
#
_entry.id   AF-A0A9E3MGC3-F1
#
_cell.length_a   1.000
_cell.length_b   1.000
_cell.length_c   1.000
_cell.angle_alpha   90.00
_cell.angle_beta   90.00
_cell.angle_gamma   90.00
#
_symmetry.space_group_name_H-M   'P 1'
#
loop_
_entity.id
_entity.type
_entity.pdbx_description
1 polymer ?
#
loop_
_entity_poly.entity_id
_entity_poly.type
_entity_poly.pdbx_seq_one_letter_code
_entity_poly.pdbx_strand_id
1 'polypeptide(L)'
;MAATLVDRHLDTLAPELEITVRAQLFKNFFQTSTVVIRRSVLDEVGLFPAGQRHAEEGDLFIRVAAHSRCVLLNEVWVDYGRGKGGFGIAGLSANLWAMERGELANIRRAWRRADCSFAVFASATIFSLAKFARRLVVRSFRGRA
;
A
#
# COMPACT_ATOMS: atom_id res chain seq x y z
N MET A 1 -14.17 -16.00 -23.88
CA MET A 1 -12.79 -15.55 -23.55
C MET A 1 -12.33 -16.38 -22.37
N ALA A 2 -11.16 -17.04 -22.46
CA ALA A 2 -10.72 -17.97 -21.42
C ALA A 2 -10.28 -17.17 -20.17
N ALA A 3 -10.95 -17.40 -19.03
CA ALA A 3 -10.60 -16.81 -17.75
C ALA A 3 -9.14 -17.13 -17.41
N THR A 4 -8.36 -16.07 -17.20
CA THR A 4 -6.94 -16.12 -16.84
C THR A 4 -6.78 -16.78 -15.47
N LEU A 5 -5.61 -17.35 -15.16
CA LEU A 5 -5.33 -17.93 -13.83
C LEU A 5 -5.55 -16.94 -12.67
N VAL A 6 -5.43 -15.63 -12.95
CA VAL A 6 -5.74 -14.54 -12.02
C VAL A 6 -7.24 -14.44 -11.75
N ASP A 7 -8.07 -14.56 -12.78
CA ASP A 7 -9.53 -14.48 -12.66
C ASP A 7 -10.07 -15.58 -11.72
N ARG A 8 -9.53 -16.80 -11.85
CA ARG A 8 -9.93 -17.95 -11.01
C ARG A 8 -9.59 -17.80 -9.52
N HIS A 9 -8.61 -16.96 -9.17
CA HIS A 9 -8.27 -16.71 -7.76
C HIS A 9 -9.17 -15.63 -7.15
N LEU A 10 -9.64 -14.68 -7.95
CA LEU A 10 -10.53 -13.61 -7.51
C LEU A 10 -11.94 -14.13 -7.18
N ASP A 11 -12.41 -15.15 -7.90
CA ASP A 11 -13.71 -15.81 -7.70
C ASP A 11 -13.89 -16.41 -6.29
N THR A 12 -12.80 -16.63 -5.55
CA THR A 12 -12.83 -17.22 -4.19
C THR A 12 -12.83 -16.18 -3.07
N LEU A 13 -12.67 -14.90 -3.40
CA LEU A 13 -12.72 -13.80 -2.43
C LEU A 13 -14.11 -13.16 -2.46
N ALA A 14 -14.54 -12.60 -1.33
CA ALA A 14 -15.76 -11.79 -1.29
C ALA A 14 -15.65 -10.64 -2.32
N PRO A 15 -16.76 -10.27 -2.99
CA PRO A 15 -16.75 -9.25 -4.05
C PRO A 15 -16.25 -7.89 -3.53
N GLU A 16 -16.50 -7.63 -2.25
CA GLU A 16 -16.10 -6.43 -1.54
C GLU A 16 -15.33 -6.80 -0.28
N LEU A 17 -14.23 -6.11 -0.03
CA LEU A 17 -13.46 -6.24 1.21
C LEU A 17 -13.35 -4.88 1.90
N GLU A 18 -13.81 -4.82 3.15
CA GLU A 18 -13.59 -3.64 3.97
C GLU A 18 -12.14 -3.58 4.44
N ILE A 19 -11.49 -2.44 4.18
CA ILE A 19 -10.09 -2.22 4.51
C ILE A 19 -10.01 -1.36 5.77
N THR A 20 -9.59 -1.98 6.86
CA THR A 20 -9.31 -1.30 8.13
C THR A 20 -7.94 -0.63 8.11
N VAL A 21 -7.72 0.34 9.01
CA VAL A 21 -6.39 0.91 9.26
C VAL A 21 -5.35 -0.19 9.51
N ARG A 22 -5.72 -1.21 10.31
CA ARG A 22 -4.83 -2.34 10.58
C ARG A 22 -4.46 -3.05 9.28
N ALA A 23 -5.42 -3.42 8.44
CA ALA A 23 -5.12 -4.08 7.17
C ALA A 23 -4.20 -3.21 6.30
N GLN A 24 -4.51 -1.91 6.20
CA GLN A 24 -3.77 -0.94 5.41
C GLN A 24 -2.32 -0.73 5.88
N LEU A 25 -2.05 -0.84 7.19
CA LEU A 25 -0.70 -0.73 7.76
C LEU A 25 0.21 -1.92 7.41
N PHE A 26 -0.35 -3.13 7.26
CA PHE A 26 0.43 -4.30 6.87
C PHE A 26 0.62 -4.36 5.34
N LYS A 27 -0.37 -3.91 4.59
CA LYS A 27 -0.36 -3.90 3.12
C LYS A 27 -1.11 -2.68 2.62
N ASN A 28 -0.49 -1.90 1.75
CA ASN A 28 -1.22 -0.88 0.99
C ASN A 28 -2.13 -1.60 -0.02
N PHE A 29 -3.44 -1.62 0.26
CA PHE A 29 -4.44 -2.30 -0.59
C PHE A 29 -4.87 -1.44 -1.78
N PHE A 30 -4.73 -0.12 -1.66
CA PHE A 30 -5.29 0.83 -2.60
C PHE A 30 -4.23 1.24 -3.63
N GLN A 31 -4.54 1.02 -4.91
CA GLN A 31 -3.73 1.48 -6.03
C GLN A 31 -4.20 2.88 -6.45
N THR A 32 -3.30 3.86 -6.44
CA THR A 32 -3.65 5.29 -6.56
C THR A 32 -4.52 5.63 -7.77
N SER A 33 -4.32 4.94 -8.87
CA SER A 33 -5.01 5.18 -10.14
C SER A 33 -6.37 4.49 -10.28
N THR A 34 -6.78 3.69 -9.29
CA THR A 34 -8.10 3.02 -9.24
C THR A 34 -8.90 3.40 -7.99
N VAL A 35 -8.48 4.46 -7.29
CA VAL A 35 -9.10 4.90 -6.03
C VAL A 35 -9.95 6.12 -6.29
N VAL A 36 -11.18 6.08 -5.80
CA VAL A 36 -12.11 7.22 -5.81
C VAL A 36 -12.40 7.62 -4.37
N ILE A 37 -12.20 8.90 -4.05
CA ILE A 37 -12.42 9.45 -2.71
C ILE A 37 -13.41 10.60 -2.82
N ARG A 38 -14.42 10.63 -1.95
CA ARG A 38 -15.34 11.76 -1.85
C ARG A 38 -14.57 13.01 -1.44
N ARG A 39 -14.82 14.14 -2.11
CA ARG A 39 -14.17 15.42 -1.80
C ARG A 39 -14.29 15.80 -0.32
N SER A 40 -15.47 15.63 0.27
CA SER A 40 -15.69 15.92 1.69
C SER A 40 -14.77 15.14 2.63
N VAL A 41 -14.37 13.91 2.27
CA VAL A 41 -13.42 13.14 3.07
C VAL A 41 -12.02 13.73 2.96
N LEU A 42 -11.61 14.20 1.78
CA LEU A 42 -10.32 14.87 1.59
C LEU A 42 -10.25 16.22 2.31
N ASP A 43 -11.37 16.95 2.34
CA ASP A 43 -11.49 18.22 3.06
C ASP A 43 -11.26 18.00 4.58
N GLU A 44 -11.74 16.88 5.14
CA GLU A 44 -11.55 16.50 6.55
C GLU A 44 -10.15 15.94 6.84
N VAL A 45 -9.69 14.96 6.06
CA VAL A 45 -8.43 14.27 6.38
C VAL A 45 -7.20 15.05 5.93
N GLY A 46 -7.33 15.91 4.93
CA GLY A 46 -6.25 16.61 4.24
C GLY A 46 -5.65 15.84 3.05
N LEU A 47 -4.81 16.51 2.27
CA LEU A 47 -4.17 15.97 1.06
C LEU A 47 -2.83 15.26 1.36
N PHE A 48 -1.96 15.08 0.37
CA PHE A 48 -0.65 14.45 0.58
C PHE A 48 0.26 15.28 1.49
N PRO A 49 1.10 14.63 2.32
CA PRO A 49 2.05 15.32 3.17
C PRO A 49 3.11 16.06 2.34
N ALA A 50 3.21 17.38 2.55
CA ALA A 50 4.24 18.19 1.90
C ALA A 50 5.65 17.65 2.24
N GLY A 51 6.47 17.40 1.21
CA GLY A 51 7.87 16.98 1.36
C GLY A 51 8.12 15.48 1.42
N GLN A 52 7.10 14.62 1.37
CA GLN A 52 7.30 13.18 1.21
C GLN A 52 7.06 12.76 -0.23
N ARG A 53 8.10 12.30 -0.93
CA ARG A 53 7.99 11.86 -2.34
C ARG A 53 7.85 10.35 -2.53
N HIS A 54 7.98 9.57 -1.46
CA HIS A 54 7.98 8.11 -1.52
C HIS A 54 6.93 7.58 -0.54
N ALA A 55 6.08 6.68 -1.03
CA ALA A 55 4.95 6.11 -0.27
C ALA A 55 4.01 7.18 0.34
N GLU A 56 3.88 8.35 -0.30
CA GLU A 56 3.04 9.44 0.22
C GLU A 56 1.55 9.08 0.21
N GLU A 57 1.14 8.28 -0.78
CA GLU A 57 -0.21 7.76 -0.94
C GLU A 57 -0.61 6.87 0.25
N GLY A 58 0.34 6.15 0.83
CA GLY A 58 0.10 5.29 1.98
C GLY A 58 -0.39 6.07 3.21
N ASP A 59 0.14 7.27 3.45
CA ASP A 59 -0.33 8.11 4.57
C ASP A 59 -1.75 8.61 4.35
N LEU A 60 -2.07 9.05 3.12
CA LEU A 60 -3.42 9.49 2.77
C LEU A 60 -4.40 8.35 3.01
N PHE A 61 -4.13 7.16 2.50
CA PHE A 61 -5.05 6.03 2.63
C PHE A 61 -5.22 5.55 4.06
N ILE A 62 -4.17 5.63 4.89
CA ILE A 62 -4.30 5.35 6.33
C ILE A 62 -5.25 6.35 6.99
N ARG A 63 -5.10 7.65 6.71
CA ARG A 63 -5.98 8.69 7.28
C ARG A 63 -7.43 8.53 6.80
N VAL A 64 -7.62 8.23 5.52
CA VAL A 64 -8.95 7.97 4.95
C VAL A 64 -9.57 6.74 5.61
N ALA A 65 -8.84 5.66 5.80
CA ALA A 65 -9.32 4.45 6.48
C ALA A 65 -9.57 4.64 8.00
N ALA A 66 -8.91 5.61 8.63
CA ALA A 66 -9.17 5.98 10.03
C ALA A 66 -10.44 6.82 10.18
N HIS A 67 -10.76 7.65 9.17
CA HIS A 67 -11.90 8.55 9.18
C HIS A 67 -13.18 7.95 8.57
N SER A 68 -13.06 7.09 7.57
CA SER A 68 -14.18 6.63 6.76
C SER A 68 -14.07 5.17 6.37
N ARG A 69 -15.23 4.53 6.18
CA ARG A 69 -15.31 3.17 5.66
C ARG A 69 -14.70 3.10 4.26
N CYS A 70 -13.72 2.22 4.09
CA CYS A 70 -13.02 2.01 2.83
C CYS A 70 -13.31 0.60 2.31
N VAL A 71 -13.72 0.50 1.05
CA VAL A 71 -14.06 -0.78 0.41
C VAL A 71 -13.17 -0.99 -0.80
N LEU A 72 -12.55 -2.17 -0.87
CA LEU A 72 -11.87 -2.66 -2.06
C LEU A 72 -12.84 -3.54 -2.84
N LEU A 73 -13.10 -3.16 -4.09
CA LEU A 73 -13.78 -4.03 -5.06
C LEU A 73 -12.75 -5.01 -5.61
N ASN A 74 -13.01 -6.31 -5.48
CA ASN A 74 -12.06 -7.35 -5.87
C ASN A 74 -12.06 -7.62 -7.39
N GLU A 75 -11.89 -6.55 -8.17
CA GLU A 75 -11.97 -6.56 -9.63
C GLU A 75 -10.70 -5.95 -10.24
N VAL A 76 -10.29 -6.49 -11.39
CA VAL A 76 -9.12 -5.98 -12.12
C VAL A 76 -9.56 -4.82 -13.00
N TRP A 77 -9.35 -3.59 -12.52
CA TRP A 77 -9.70 -2.39 -13.28
C TRP A 77 -8.61 -1.94 -14.25
N VAL A 78 -7.33 -2.22 -13.94
CA VAL A 78 -6.22 -1.78 -14.78
C VAL A 78 -5.04 -2.75 -14.70
N ASP A 79 -4.46 -3.06 -15.86
CA ASP A 79 -3.16 -3.72 -16.00
C ASP A 79 -2.03 -2.68 -16.10
N TYR A 80 -1.24 -2.56 -15.03
CA TYR A 80 -0.07 -1.70 -15.00
C TYR A 80 1.20 -2.49 -15.28
N GLY A 81 1.96 -2.04 -16.30
CA GLY A 81 3.36 -2.44 -16.47
C GLY A 81 3.65 -3.43 -17.59
N ARG A 82 2.65 -3.88 -18.39
CA ARG A 82 2.85 -4.84 -19.50
C ARG A 82 3.73 -6.05 -19.09
N GLY A 83 3.54 -6.58 -17.88
CA GLY A 83 4.36 -7.68 -17.35
C GLY A 83 5.68 -7.31 -16.64
N LYS A 84 5.98 -6.02 -16.45
CA LYS A 84 7.12 -5.59 -15.60
C LYS A 84 6.84 -5.89 -14.13
N GLY A 85 7.79 -6.51 -13.44
CA GLY A 85 7.70 -6.77 -12.00
C GLY A 85 7.47 -5.48 -11.20
N GLY A 86 6.56 -5.50 -10.23
CA GLY A 86 6.04 -4.32 -9.51
C GLY A 86 7.05 -3.52 -8.67
N PHE A 87 8.35 -3.84 -8.70
CA PHE A 87 9.42 -3.08 -8.04
C PHE A 87 10.78 -3.34 -8.71
N GLY A 88 11.68 -2.35 -8.65
CA GLY A 88 13.10 -2.53 -8.98
C GLY A 88 13.52 -2.41 -10.45
N ILE A 89 12.61 -2.08 -11.37
CA ILE A 89 12.93 -1.94 -12.81
C ILE A 89 13.16 -0.46 -13.19
N ALA A 90 12.27 0.46 -12.76
CA ALA A 90 12.39 1.91 -12.99
C ALA A 90 11.42 2.69 -12.08
N GLY A 91 11.64 4.01 -11.95
CA GLY A 91 10.77 4.93 -11.19
C GLY A 91 11.08 5.02 -9.69
N LEU A 92 10.22 5.71 -8.92
CA LEU A 92 10.40 5.92 -7.46
C LEU A 92 10.54 4.60 -6.69
N SER A 93 9.86 3.54 -7.15
CA SER A 93 9.89 2.21 -6.54
C SER A 93 11.21 1.45 -6.74
N ALA A 94 12.14 1.96 -7.56
CA ALA A 94 13.50 1.42 -7.67
C ALA A 94 14.38 1.84 -6.47
N ASN A 95 14.08 2.96 -5.82
CA ASN A 95 14.76 3.39 -4.60
C ASN A 95 14.12 2.72 -3.37
N LEU A 96 14.48 1.45 -3.16
CA LEU A 96 13.93 0.63 -2.08
C LEU A 96 14.09 1.29 -0.70
N TRP A 97 15.23 1.91 -0.43
CA TRP A 97 15.50 2.57 0.86
C TRP A 97 14.58 3.78 1.09
N ALA A 98 14.40 4.62 0.07
CA ALA A 98 13.51 5.77 0.17
C ALA A 98 12.05 5.35 0.32
N MET A 99 11.62 4.29 -0.37
CA MET A 99 10.29 3.69 -0.22
C MET A 99 10.07 3.13 1.19
N GLU A 100 11.02 2.38 1.73
CA GLU A 100 10.91 1.83 3.08
C GLU A 100 10.86 2.94 4.14
N ARG A 101 11.69 3.97 3.99
CA ARG A 101 11.66 5.13 4.90
C ARG A 101 10.30 5.84 4.85
N GLY A 102 9.68 5.92 3.68
CA GLY A 102 8.32 6.43 3.52
C GLY A 102 7.27 5.55 4.21
N GLU A 103 7.34 4.23 4.01
CA GLU A 103 6.45 3.24 4.64
C GLU A 103 6.53 3.31 6.17
N LEU A 104 7.74 3.33 6.74
CA LEU A 104 7.97 3.47 8.18
C LEU A 104 7.50 4.83 8.74
N ALA A 105 7.67 5.91 7.98
CA ALA A 105 7.16 7.23 8.36
C ALA A 105 5.63 7.23 8.44
N ASN A 106 4.94 6.56 7.52
CA ASN A 106 3.49 6.40 7.53
C ASN A 106 3.03 5.63 8.77
N ILE A 107 3.67 4.48 9.06
CA ILE A 107 3.36 3.65 10.23
C ILE A 107 3.54 4.45 11.53
N ARG A 108 4.63 5.21 11.64
CA ARG A 108 4.89 6.08 12.80
C ARG A 108 3.86 7.21 12.92
N ARG A 109 3.45 7.83 11.80
CA ARG A 109 2.41 8.87 11.81
C ARG A 109 1.05 8.31 12.26
N ALA A 110 0.68 7.11 11.80
CA ALA A 110 -0.55 6.44 12.22
C ALA A 110 -0.61 6.25 13.73
N TRP A 111 0.48 5.75 14.33
CA TRP A 111 0.57 5.59 15.78
C TRP A 111 0.50 6.93 16.53
N ARG A 112 1.19 7.97 16.04
CA ARG A 112 1.15 9.32 16.66
C ARG A 112 -0.22 9.98 16.62
N ARG A 113 -1.06 9.65 15.62
CA ARG A 113 -2.45 10.11 15.52
C ARG A 113 -3.43 9.24 16.32
N ALA A 114 -2.94 8.20 16.99
CA ALA A 114 -3.75 7.18 17.65
C ALA A 114 -4.67 6.38 16.69
N ASP A 115 -4.34 6.31 15.39
CA ASP A 115 -5.07 5.49 14.41
C ASP A 115 -4.88 3.98 14.70
N CYS A 116 -3.86 3.60 15.48
CA CYS A 116 -3.59 2.22 15.86
C CYS A 116 -2.94 2.10 17.25
N SER A 117 -3.08 0.92 17.86
CA SER A 117 -2.44 0.61 19.14
C SER A 117 -0.93 0.41 19.00
N PHE A 118 -0.20 0.54 20.11
CA PHE A 118 1.24 0.29 20.13
C PHE A 118 1.62 -1.11 19.63
N ALA A 119 0.83 -2.14 19.96
CA ALA A 119 1.05 -3.51 19.49
C ALA A 119 0.95 -3.62 17.96
N VAL A 120 -0.03 -2.95 17.35
CA VAL A 120 -0.19 -2.90 15.89
C VAL A 120 0.97 -2.14 15.26
N PHE A 121 1.36 -1.00 15.84
CA PHE A 121 2.52 -0.22 15.39
C PHE A 121 3.82 -1.04 15.38
N ALA A 122 4.13 -1.72 16.49
CA ALA A 122 5.33 -2.55 16.60
C ALA A 122 5.31 -3.71 15.59
N SER A 123 4.17 -4.40 15.48
CA SER A 123 4.01 -5.52 14.55
C SER A 123 4.13 -5.09 13.08
N ALA A 124 3.49 -3.98 12.70
CA ALA A 124 3.56 -3.44 11.34
C ALA A 124 4.98 -2.97 10.99
N THR A 125 5.69 -2.36 11.94
CA THR A 125 7.09 -1.93 11.77
C THR A 125 8.00 -3.13 11.50
N ILE A 126 7.92 -4.18 12.34
CA ILE A 126 8.71 -5.41 12.16
C ILE A 126 8.38 -6.06 10.81
N PHE A 127 7.10 -6.13 10.46
CA PHE A 127 6.66 -6.70 9.20
C PHE A 127 7.17 -5.91 7.99
N SER A 128 7.15 -4.57 8.03
CA SER A 128 7.70 -3.70 6.99
C SER A 128 9.19 -3.96 6.78
N LEU A 129 9.97 -3.98 7.87
CA LEU A 129 11.40 -4.27 7.83
C LEU A 129 11.71 -5.67 7.29
N ALA A 130 10.92 -6.68 7.64
CA ALA A 130 11.06 -8.03 7.08
C ALA A 130 10.78 -8.06 5.57
N LYS A 131 9.71 -7.37 5.10
CA LYS A 131 9.44 -7.20 3.66
C LYS A 131 10.61 -6.50 2.96
N PHE A 132 11.19 -5.48 3.58
CA PHE A 132 12.33 -4.75 3.06
C PHE A 132 13.57 -5.61 2.92
N ALA A 133 13.94 -6.36 3.96
CA ALA A 133 15.05 -7.31 3.92
C ALA A 133 14.87 -8.31 2.77
N ARG A 134 13.66 -8.86 2.61
CA ARG A 134 13.33 -9.74 1.47
C ARG A 134 13.52 -9.01 0.12
N ARG A 135 13.04 -7.77 -0.02
CA ARG A 135 13.20 -6.96 -1.25
C ARG A 135 14.68 -6.75 -1.59
N LEU A 136 15.54 -6.52 -0.60
CA LEU A 136 16.99 -6.39 -0.79
C LEU A 136 17.63 -7.69 -1.28
N VAL A 137 17.29 -8.82 -0.64
CA VAL A 137 17.79 -10.15 -1.05
C VAL A 137 17.41 -10.46 -2.50
N VAL A 138 16.14 -10.28 -2.87
CA VAL A 138 15.65 -10.53 -4.24
C VAL A 138 16.34 -9.62 -5.25
N ARG A 139 16.57 -8.34 -4.91
CA ARG A 139 17.31 -7.40 -5.76
C ARG A 139 18.75 -7.86 -5.99
N SER A 140 19.42 -8.34 -4.95
CA SER A 140 20.79 -8.85 -5.06
C SER A 140 20.91 -10.07 -5.98
N PHE A 141 19.91 -10.96 -6.00
CA PHE A 141 19.88 -12.10 -6.92
C PHE A 141 19.57 -11.69 -8.37
N ARG A 142 18.71 -10.69 -8.59
CA ARG A 142 18.35 -10.20 -9.94
C ARG A 142 19.42 -9.32 -10.58
N GLY A 143 20.32 -8.71 -9.81
CA GLY A 143 21.43 -7.92 -10.33
C GLY A 143 22.68 -8.72 -10.71
N ARG A 144 22.67 -10.05 -10.51
CA ARG A 144 23.77 -10.97 -10.84
C ARG A 144 23.46 -11.92 -12.01
N ALA A 145 22.30 -11.77 -12.64
CA ALA A 145 21.88 -12.47 -13.85
C ALA A 145 21.78 -11.46 -15.00
#